data_AF-A0AAU6DHM3-F1
#
_entry.id   AF-A0AAU6DHM3-F1
#
_cell.length_a   1.000
_cell.length_b   1.000
_cell.length_c   1.000
_cell.angle_alpha   90.00
_cell.angle_beta   90.00
_cell.angle_gamma   90.00
#
_symmetry.space_group_name_H-M   'P 1'
#
loop_
_entity.id
_entity.type
_entity.pdbx_description
1 polymer ?
#
loop_
_entity_poly.entity_id
_entity_poly.type
_entity_poly.pdbx_seq_one_letter_code
_entity_poly.pdbx_strand_id
1 'polypeptide(L)'
;MTLSLIRLVFAAGVVQALLRRYFPRLTRLRALTPQRPELPALFAELQRIETDLAYRTRFFAGLNTALAERNAERLAELEALRTAVDHLRNLVVPGNGERSA
;
A
#
# COMPACT_ATOMS: atom_id res chain seq x y z
N MET A 1 3.66 18.83 46.02
CA MET A 1 3.46 17.73 45.03
C MET A 1 4.75 17.15 44.44
N THR A 2 5.91 17.82 44.57
CA THR A 2 7.21 17.39 44.00
C THR A 2 7.87 16.22 44.73
N LEU A 3 7.76 16.14 46.06
CA LEU A 3 8.35 15.07 46.87
C LEU A 3 7.72 13.69 46.62
N SER A 4 6.45 13.65 46.20
CA SER A 4 5.76 12.40 45.85
C SER A 4 6.29 11.81 44.54
N LEU A 5 6.55 12.66 43.53
CA LEU A 5 7.15 12.27 42.26
C LEU A 5 8.58 11.74 42.44
N ILE A 6 9.39 12.41 43.26
CA ILE A 6 10.77 11.98 43.53
C ILE A 6 10.79 10.60 44.19
N ARG A 7 9.91 10.35 45.17
CA ARG A 7 9.79 9.04 45.83
C ARG A 7 9.29 7.96 44.89
N LEU A 8 8.38 8.30 43.97
CA LEU A 8 7.82 7.36 43.00
C LEU A 8 8.85 6.94 41.95
N VAL A 9 9.66 7.89 41.45
CA VAL A 9 10.78 7.59 40.55
C VAL A 9 11.84 6.73 41.24
N PHE A 10 12.15 7.03 42.50
CA PHE A 10 13.12 6.24 43.27
C PHE A 10 12.61 4.83 43.56
N ALA A 11 11.35 4.69 43.98
CA ALA A 11 10.71 3.40 44.19
C ALA A 11 10.64 2.58 42.89
N ALA A 12 10.31 3.21 41.76
CA ALA A 12 10.32 2.56 40.45
C ALA A 12 11.73 2.06 40.06
N GLY A 13 12.76 2.87 40.33
CA GLY A 13 14.16 2.49 40.09
C GLY A 13 14.61 1.29 40.93
N VAL A 14 14.25 1.25 42.22
CA VAL A 14 14.56 0.13 43.13
C VAL A 14 13.80 -1.13 42.71
N VAL A 15 12.51 -1.03 42.38
CA VAL A 15 11.71 -2.15 41.88
C VAL A 15 12.31 -2.69 40.58
N GLN A 16 12.72 -1.81 39.66
CA GLN A 16 13.35 -2.20 38.40
C GLN A 16 14.72 -2.89 38.61
N ALA A 17 15.52 -2.42 39.57
CA ALA A 17 16.79 -3.04 39.94
C ALA A 17 16.61 -4.43 40.57
N LEU A 18 15.63 -4.57 41.47
CA LEU A 18 15.27 -5.85 42.08
C LEU A 18 14.71 -6.81 41.02
N LEU A 19 13.87 -6.36 40.09
CA LEU A 19 13.35 -7.18 39.01
C LEU A 19 14.48 -7.76 38.14
N ARG A 20 15.50 -6.94 37.80
CA ARG A 20 16.69 -7.39 37.06
C ARG A 20 17.50 -8.43 37.83
N ARG A 21 17.63 -8.27 39.15
CA ARG A 21 18.39 -9.18 40.03
C ARG A 21 17.69 -10.52 40.24
N TYR A 22 16.38 -10.52 40.48
CA TYR A 22 15.62 -11.73 40.81
C TYR A 22 15.08 -12.47 39.59
N PHE A 23 14.85 -11.76 38.48
CA PHE A 23 14.33 -12.36 37.24
C PHE A 23 15.28 -12.12 36.05
N PRO A 24 16.54 -12.58 36.11
CA PRO A 24 17.48 -12.49 35.00
C PRO A 24 16.99 -13.25 33.77
N ARG A 25 16.13 -14.26 33.97
CA ARG A 25 15.48 -15.01 32.90
C ARG A 25 14.43 -14.19 32.16
N LEU A 26 13.65 -13.34 32.84
CA LEU A 26 12.66 -12.47 32.18
C LEU A 26 13.34 -11.35 31.39
N THR A 27 14.46 -10.82 31.89
CA THR A 27 15.26 -9.84 31.15
C THR A 27 15.98 -10.45 29.96
N ARG A 28 16.50 -11.69 30.08
CA ARG A 28 16.98 -12.46 28.92
C ARG A 28 15.85 -12.79 27.95
N LEU A 29 14.67 -13.20 28.42
CA LEU A 29 13.51 -13.42 27.57
C LEU A 29 13.07 -12.14 26.87
N ARG A 30 13.20 -10.97 27.49
CA ARG A 30 12.95 -9.67 26.86
C ARG A 30 14.07 -9.22 25.90
N ALA A 31 15.29 -9.69 26.10
CA ALA A 31 16.37 -9.53 25.13
C ALA A 31 16.25 -10.53 23.97
N LEU A 32 15.59 -11.67 24.22
CA LEU A 32 15.29 -12.73 23.25
C LEU A 32 13.93 -12.55 22.58
N THR A 33 13.03 -11.71 23.11
CA THR A 33 11.87 -11.25 22.35
C THR A 33 12.45 -10.48 21.18
N PRO A 34 12.27 -10.96 19.95
CA PRO A 34 12.73 -10.23 18.80
C PRO A 34 12.14 -8.83 18.91
N GLN A 35 12.99 -7.80 18.89
CA GLN A 35 12.53 -6.53 18.35
C GLN A 35 11.81 -6.90 17.06
N ARG A 36 10.53 -6.52 16.97
CA ARG A 36 9.62 -6.82 15.87
C ARG A 36 10.46 -6.81 14.60
N PRO A 37 10.63 -7.94 13.88
CA PRO A 37 11.47 -7.94 12.69
C PRO A 37 10.95 -6.80 11.84
N GLU A 38 11.82 -5.82 11.55
CA GLU A 38 11.48 -4.80 10.57
C GLU A 38 11.11 -5.58 9.32
N LEU A 39 9.82 -5.64 9.01
CA LEU A 39 9.37 -6.30 7.81
C LEU A 39 10.21 -5.69 6.68
N PRO A 40 10.77 -6.51 5.77
CA PRO A 40 11.55 -5.99 4.65
C PRO A 40 10.79 -4.82 4.05
N ALA A 41 11.45 -3.70 3.73
CA ALA A 41 10.80 -2.47 3.26
C ALA A 41 9.73 -2.72 2.16
N LEU A 42 9.89 -3.79 1.38
CA LEU A 42 8.92 -4.35 0.43
C LEU A 42 7.49 -4.55 0.97
N PHE A 43 7.33 -4.90 2.24
CA PHE A 43 6.03 -5.16 2.86
C PHE A 43 5.53 -4.01 3.74
N ALA A 44 6.32 -2.94 3.91
CA ALA A 44 5.93 -1.80 4.73
C ALA A 44 4.63 -1.16 4.23
N GLU A 45 4.47 -1.08 2.90
CA GLU A 45 3.26 -0.58 2.26
C GLU A 45 2.05 -1.48 2.53
N LEU A 46 2.20 -2.80 2.35
CA LEU A 46 1.14 -3.77 2.64
C LEU A 46 0.72 -3.72 4.11
N GLN A 47 1.68 -3.66 5.02
CA GLN A 47 1.40 -3.52 6.45
C GLN A 47 0.66 -2.21 6.75
N ARG A 48 1.01 -1.10 6.08
CA ARG A 48 0.32 0.18 6.24
C ARG A 48 -1.11 0.13 5.73
N ILE A 49 -1.35 -0.53 4.60
CA ILE A 49 -2.70 -0.80 4.06
C ILE A 49 -3.52 -1.66 5.02
N GLU A 50 -2.91 -2.64 5.68
CA GLU A 50 -3.61 -3.52 6.63
C GLU A 50 -3.93 -2.82 7.97
N THR A 51 -3.03 -1.97 8.45
CA THR A 51 -3.09 -1.40 9.80
C THR A 51 -3.76 -0.03 9.88
N ASP A 52 -3.72 0.76 8.82
CA ASP A 52 -4.30 2.10 8.77
C ASP A 52 -5.50 2.13 7.79
N LEU A 53 -6.71 2.13 8.36
CA LEU A 53 -7.95 2.15 7.59
C LEU A 53 -8.08 3.41 6.72
N ALA A 54 -7.68 4.58 7.22
CA ALA A 54 -7.77 5.82 6.47
C ALA A 54 -6.80 5.83 5.29
N TYR A 55 -5.59 5.29 5.50
CA TYR A 55 -4.64 5.06 4.42
C TYR A 55 -5.19 4.09 3.37
N ARG A 56 -5.70 2.94 3.82
CA ARG A 56 -6.31 1.93 2.95
C ARG A 56 -7.37 2.51 2.03
N THR A 57 -8.30 3.30 2.57
CA THR A 57 -9.37 3.91 1.77
C THR A 57 -8.82 4.84 0.70
N ARG A 58 -7.86 5.70 1.05
CA ARG A 58 -7.24 6.62 0.07
C ARG A 58 -6.43 5.87 -0.98
N PHE A 59 -5.68 4.85 -0.58
CA PHE A 59 -4.89 4.01 -1.47
C PHE A 59 -5.77 3.35 -2.53
N PHE A 60 -6.84 2.67 -2.11
CA PHE A 60 -7.75 2.00 -3.06
C PHE A 60 -8.54 2.98 -3.92
N ALA A 61 -8.93 4.15 -3.40
CA ALA A 61 -9.57 5.19 -4.20
C ALA A 61 -8.63 5.70 -5.32
N GLY A 62 -7.36 5.96 -4.99
CA GLY A 62 -6.35 6.36 -5.96
C GLY A 62 -6.09 5.27 -7.01
N LEU A 63 -5.92 4.01 -6.57
CA LEU A 63 -5.71 2.88 -7.47
C LEU A 63 -6.88 2.68 -8.45
N ASN A 64 -8.12 2.75 -7.95
CA ASN A 64 -9.31 2.63 -8.79
C ASN A 64 -9.40 3.76 -9.82
N THR A 65 -9.02 4.98 -9.42
CA THR A 65 -9.00 6.15 -10.33
C THR A 65 -7.99 5.93 -11.45
N ALA A 66 -6.76 5.54 -11.11
CA ALA A 66 -5.71 5.27 -12.10
C ALA A 66 -6.07 4.11 -13.05
N LEU A 67 -6.72 3.07 -12.54
CA LEU A 67 -7.22 1.97 -13.37
C LEU A 67 -8.33 2.43 -14.32
N ALA A 68 -9.25 3.28 -13.86
CA ALA A 68 -10.31 3.83 -14.69
C ALA A 68 -9.74 4.72 -15.80
N GLU A 69 -8.78 5.59 -15.48
CA GLU A 69 -8.07 6.44 -16.44
C GLU A 69 -7.36 5.59 -17.50
N ARG A 70 -6.58 4.59 -17.08
CA ARG A 70 -5.88 3.71 -18.04
C ARG A 70 -6.84 2.91 -18.92
N ASN A 71 -7.99 2.51 -18.39
CA ASN A 71 -9.01 1.83 -19.18
C ASN A 71 -9.67 2.77 -20.20
N ALA A 72 -9.94 4.03 -19.81
CA ALA A 72 -10.46 5.04 -20.73
C ALA A 72 -9.47 5.33 -21.87
N GLU A 73 -8.18 5.46 -21.56
CA GLU A 73 -7.12 5.59 -22.57
C GLU A 73 -7.11 4.40 -23.53
N ARG A 74 -7.13 3.16 -23.00
CA ARG A 74 -7.15 1.94 -23.83
C ARG A 74 -8.38 1.90 -24.75
N LEU A 75 -9.55 2.29 -24.25
CA LEU A 75 -10.77 2.35 -25.07
C LEU A 75 -10.64 3.40 -26.19
N ALA A 76 -10.08 4.57 -25.90
CA ALA A 76 -9.82 5.59 -26.90
C ALA A 76 -8.83 5.12 -27.98
N GLU A 77 -7.75 4.45 -27.57
CA GLU A 77 -6.77 3.82 -28.48
C GLU A 77 -7.44 2.78 -29.39
N LEU A 78 -8.32 1.93 -28.85
CA LEU A 78 -9.05 0.92 -29.61
C LEU A 78 -10.04 1.53 -30.62
N GLU A 79 -10.75 2.60 -30.23
CA GLU A 79 -11.67 3.29 -31.15
C GLU A 79 -10.91 4.01 -32.28
N ALA A 80 -9.76 4.61 -31.97
CA ALA A 80 -8.89 5.19 -33.00
C ALA A 80 -8.41 4.12 -33.99
N LEU A 81 -7.99 2.95 -33.48
CA LEU A 81 -7.57 1.83 -34.31
C LEU A 81 -8.72 1.28 -35.16
N ARG A 82 -9.92 1.13 -34.59
CA ARG A 82 -11.11 0.71 -35.35
C ARG A 82 -11.42 1.67 -36.49
N THR A 83 -11.40 2.97 -36.21
CA THR A 83 -11.62 4.02 -37.22
C THR A 83 -10.58 3.96 -38.34
N ALA A 84 -9.30 3.76 -37.99
CA ALA A 84 -8.23 3.63 -38.97
C ALA A 84 -8.40 2.37 -39.85
N VAL A 85 -8.79 1.23 -39.24
CA VAL A 85 -9.06 -0.01 -39.97
C VAL A 85 -10.25 0.16 -40.92
N ASP A 86 -11.33 0.81 -40.48
CA ASP A 86 -12.50 1.06 -41.31
C ASP A 86 -12.17 2.00 -42.48
N HIS A 87 -11.35 3.03 -42.23
CA HIS A 87 -10.84 3.90 -43.29
C HIS A 87 -10.03 3.13 -44.33
N LEU A 88 -9.09 2.27 -43.89
CA LEU A 88 -8.31 1.42 -44.78
C LEU A 88 -9.20 0.45 -45.57
N ARG A 89 -10.21 -0.15 -44.93
CA ARG A 89 -11.17 -1.04 -45.60
C ARG A 89 -11.92 -0.32 -46.72
N ASN A 90 -12.37 0.92 -46.48
CA ASN A 90 -13.06 1.73 -47.48
C ASN A 90 -12.14 2.14 -48.65
N LEU A 91 -10.83 2.28 -48.41
CA LEU A 91 -9.85 2.55 -49.47
C LEU A 91 -9.54 1.31 -50.33
N VAL A 92 -9.56 0.11 -49.72
CA VAL A 92 -9.19 -1.14 -50.40
C VAL A 92 -10.36 -1.80 -51.11
N VAL A 93 -11.60 -1.62 -50.66
CA VAL A 93 -12.80 -2.10 -51.35
C VAL A 93 -13.22 -1.04 -52.39
N PRO A 94 -12.96 -1.23 -53.70
CA PRO A 94 -13.46 -0.30 -54.70
C PRO A 94 -14.98 -0.46 -54.73
N GLY A 95 -15.72 0.64 -54.91
CA GLY A 95 -17.17 0.59 -55.02
C GLY A 95 -17.62 -0.42 -56.08
N ASN A 96 -18.24 -1.51 -55.66
CA ASN A 96 -18.90 -2.49 -56.52
C ASN A 96 -20.19 -1.92 -57.16
N GLY A 97 -20.27 -0.60 -57.35
CA GLY A 97 -21.52 0.13 -57.53
C GLY A 97 -21.72 0.81 -58.88
N GLU A 98 -20.69 0.97 -59.71
CA GLU A 98 -20.86 1.66 -60.99
C GLU A 98 -20.18 0.90 -62.14
N ARG A 99 -20.87 -0.15 -62.60
CA ARG A 99 -20.86 -0.50 -64.02
C ARG A 99 -22.30 -0.50 -64.52
N SER A 100 -22.78 0.70 -64.82
CA SER A 100 -23.90 0.90 -65.75
C SER A 100 -23.45 0.59 -67.18
N ALA A 101 -24.44 0.24 -68.01
CA ALA A 101 -24.43 -0.07 -69.45
C ALA A 101 -24.16 -1.54 -69.83
#